data_AF-C1MTN6-F1
#
_entry.id   AF-C1MTN6-F1
#
_cell.length_a   1.000
_cell.length_b   1.000
_cell.length_c   1.000
_cell.angle_alpha   90.00
_cell.angle_beta   90.00
_cell.angle_gamma   90.00
#
_symmetry.space_group_name_H-M   'P 1'
#
loop_
_entity.id
_entity.type
_entity.pdbx_description
1 polymer ?
#
loop_
_entity_poly.entity_id
_entity_poly.type
_entity_poly.pdbx_seq_one_letter_code
_entity_poly.pdbx_strand_id
1 'polypeptide(L)'
;MAAAGEAIAEAIARGDGAAGTTEDAIKAAMECPCVADLKNSACGEAFAGALGCFMSADAEERGSKCVKEFVAMHACMVENSKEFEAFTAELVEAKERR
;
A
#
# COMPACT_ATOMS: atom_id res chain seq x y z
N MET A 1 6.66 13.98 -4.26
CA MET A 1 7.16 12.73 -3.65
C MET A 1 6.79 11.59 -4.58
N ALA A 2 7.11 10.32 -4.33
CA ALA A 2 6.51 9.24 -5.13
C ALA A 2 5.01 9.23 -4.80
N ALA A 3 4.14 9.23 -5.80
CA ALA A 3 2.71 9.09 -5.53
C ALA A 3 2.49 7.77 -4.79
N ALA A 4 1.61 7.72 -3.78
CA ALA A 4 1.51 6.52 -2.94
C ALA A 4 1.17 5.24 -3.74
N GLY A 5 0.52 5.37 -4.91
CA GLY A 5 0.34 4.26 -5.85
C GLY A 5 1.65 3.69 -6.41
N GLU A 6 2.63 4.54 -6.76
CA GLU A 6 3.96 4.11 -7.18
C GLU A 6 4.75 3.48 -6.03
N ALA A 7 4.66 4.07 -4.83
CA ALA A 7 5.30 3.49 -3.65
C ALA A 7 4.80 2.06 -3.37
N ILE A 8 3.48 1.84 -3.44
CA ILE A 8 2.90 0.51 -3.26
C ILE A 8 3.33 -0.45 -4.38
N ALA A 9 3.35 0.01 -5.63
CA ALA A 9 3.81 -0.81 -6.76
C ALA A 9 5.29 -1.23 -6.62
N GLU A 10 6.16 -0.32 -6.18
CA GLU A 10 7.57 -0.62 -5.92
C GLU A 10 7.74 -1.62 -4.77
N ALA A 11 6.97 -1.47 -3.69
CA ALA A 11 6.99 -2.43 -2.59
C ALA A 11 6.57 -3.84 -3.04
N ILE A 12 5.51 -3.94 -3.84
CA ILE A 12 5.07 -5.22 -4.42
C ILE A 12 6.17 -5.82 -5.29
N ALA A 13 6.80 -5.03 -6.17
CA ALA A 13 7.88 -5.50 -7.02
C ALA A 13 9.08 -6.02 -6.21
N ARG A 14 9.41 -5.39 -5.07
CA ARG A 14 10.44 -5.89 -4.14
C ARG A 14 10.04 -7.20 -3.50
N GLY A 15 8.79 -7.34 -3.08
CA GLY A 15 8.27 -8.57 -2.51
C GLY A 15 8.25 -9.73 -3.51
N ASP A 16 7.77 -9.49 -4.73
CA ASP A 16 7.73 -10.48 -5.81
C ASP A 16 9.13 -10.88 -6.30
N GLY A 17 10.12 -9.98 -6.17
CA GLY A 17 11.52 -10.25 -6.47
C GLY A 17 12.31 -10.90 -5.32
N ALA A 18 11.72 -11.04 -4.13
CA ALA A 18 12.39 -11.65 -2.99
C ALA A 18 12.45 -13.17 -3.13
N ALA A 19 13.64 -13.75 -2.92
CA ALA A 19 13.80 -15.19 -2.85
C ALA A 19 13.35 -15.68 -1.46
N GLY A 20 12.54 -16.74 -1.41
CA GLY A 20 12.13 -17.36 -0.14
C GLY A 20 10.67 -17.75 -0.12
N THR A 21 10.08 -17.70 1.08
CA THR A 21 8.67 -17.98 1.34
C THR A 21 7.79 -16.77 1.10
N THR A 22 6.47 -16.96 1.12
CA THR A 22 5.49 -15.86 1.10
C THR A 22 5.73 -14.86 2.23
N GLU A 23 6.17 -15.32 3.40
CA GLU A 23 6.51 -14.45 4.54
C GLU A 23 7.73 -13.56 4.24
N ASP A 24 8.74 -14.10 3.57
CA ASP A 24 9.92 -13.34 3.13
C ASP A 24 9.53 -12.28 2.09
N ALA A 25 8.63 -12.61 1.15
CA ALA A 25 8.11 -11.67 0.16
C ALA A 25 7.31 -10.53 0.80
N ILE A 26 6.42 -10.85 1.76
CA ILE A 26 5.67 -9.83 2.53
C ILE A 26 6.62 -8.93 3.28
N LYS A 27 7.63 -9.51 3.94
CA LYS A 27 8.63 -8.77 4.69
C LYS A 27 9.43 -7.84 3.79
N ALA A 28 9.91 -8.32 2.64
CA ALA A 28 10.65 -7.50 1.68
C ALA A 28 9.81 -6.32 1.13
N ALA A 29 8.52 -6.54 0.88
CA ALA A 29 7.60 -5.46 0.50
C ALA A 29 7.42 -4.43 1.64
N MET A 30 7.21 -4.91 2.88
CA MET A 30 7.04 -4.09 4.09
C MET A 30 8.30 -3.36 4.57
N GLU A 31 9.48 -3.81 4.14
CA GLU A 31 10.77 -3.18 4.39
C GLU A 31 11.15 -2.15 3.32
N CYS A 32 10.34 -1.97 2.27
CA CYS A 32 10.57 -0.93 1.28
C CYS A 32 10.46 0.46 1.94
N PRO A 33 11.53 1.28 1.96
CA PRO A 33 11.45 2.68 2.39
C PRO A 33 10.40 3.49 1.61
N CYS A 34 10.04 3.07 0.40
CA CYS A 34 9.01 3.70 -0.41
C CYS A 34 7.64 3.74 0.29
N VAL A 35 7.31 2.75 1.12
CA VAL A 35 6.03 2.69 1.86
C VAL A 35 6.16 3.11 3.32
N ALA A 36 7.30 3.65 3.73
CA ALA A 36 7.55 4.05 5.11
C ALA A 36 6.52 5.08 5.60
N ASP A 37 6.14 6.05 4.75
CA ASP A 37 5.17 7.08 5.11
C ASP A 37 3.77 6.49 5.37
N LEU A 38 3.34 5.53 4.54
CA LEU A 38 2.07 4.82 4.75
C LEU A 38 2.13 3.92 5.99
N LYS A 39 3.23 3.18 6.16
CA LYS A 39 3.43 2.25 7.27
C LYS A 39 3.50 2.95 8.63
N ASN A 40 4.04 4.16 8.68
CA ASN A 40 4.19 4.95 9.91
C ASN A 40 3.03 5.92 10.15
N SER A 41 2.04 5.97 9.25
CA SER A 41 0.83 6.78 9.42
C SER A 41 -0.09 6.23 10.51
N ALA A 42 -1.10 7.00 10.90
CA ALA A 42 -2.19 6.50 11.77
C ALA A 42 -2.92 5.26 11.21
N CYS A 43 -2.82 5.01 9.90
CA CYS A 43 -3.43 3.88 9.21
C CYS A 43 -2.44 2.77 8.84
N GLY A 44 -1.22 2.80 9.39
CA GLY A 44 -0.15 1.85 9.09
C GLY A 44 -0.52 0.38 9.33
N GLU A 45 -1.32 0.10 10.36
CA GLU A 45 -1.76 -1.26 10.67
C GLU A 45 -2.74 -1.81 9.62
N ALA A 46 -3.69 -0.98 9.17
CA ALA A 46 -4.60 -1.34 8.09
C ALA A 46 -3.87 -1.49 6.75
N PHE A 47 -2.86 -0.65 6.51
CA PHE A 47 -1.97 -0.78 5.35
C PHE A 47 -1.19 -2.10 5.37
N ALA A 48 -0.59 -2.47 6.50
CA ALA A 48 0.13 -3.72 6.66
C ALA A 48 -0.79 -4.94 6.43
N GLY A 49 -2.02 -4.91 6.95
CA GLY A 49 -3.03 -5.94 6.71
C GLY A 49 -3.39 -6.08 5.22
N ALA A 50 -3.63 -4.96 4.53
CA ALA A 50 -3.97 -4.96 3.11
C ALA A 50 -2.82 -5.45 2.22
N LEU A 51 -1.60 -4.94 2.42
CA LEU A 51 -0.44 -5.37 1.64
C LEU A 51 -0.05 -6.82 1.94
N GLY A 52 -0.11 -7.22 3.21
CA GLY A 52 0.15 -8.60 3.63
C GLY A 52 -0.82 -9.59 3.00
N CYS A 53 -2.12 -9.27 3.01
CA CYS A 53 -3.13 -10.08 2.31
C CYS A 53 -2.84 -10.14 0.80
N PHE A 54 -2.59 -8.98 0.17
CA PHE A 54 -2.32 -8.90 -1.26
C PHE A 54 -1.13 -9.77 -1.69
N MET A 55 -0.03 -9.72 -0.93
CA MET A 55 1.16 -10.53 -1.20
C MET A 55 0.98 -12.02 -0.87
N SER A 56 0.08 -12.34 0.06
CA SER A 56 -0.28 -13.74 0.39
C SER A 56 -1.20 -14.39 -0.64
N ALA A 57 -1.93 -13.58 -1.42
CA ALA A 57 -2.83 -14.06 -2.45
C ALA A 57 -2.06 -14.43 -3.74
N ASP A 58 -2.58 -15.43 -4.45
CA ASP A 58 -2.14 -15.76 -5.80
C ASP A 58 -2.27 -14.55 -6.71
N ALA A 59 -1.33 -14.38 -7.65
CA ALA A 59 -1.25 -13.20 -8.51
C ALA A 59 -2.58 -12.85 -9.22
N GLU A 60 -3.34 -13.86 -9.62
CA GLU A 60 -4.64 -13.72 -10.30
C GLU A 60 -5.77 -13.29 -9.34
N GLU A 61 -5.63 -13.53 -8.03
CA GLU A 61 -6.64 -13.25 -7.01
C GLU A 61 -6.36 -12.01 -6.14
N ARG A 62 -5.14 -11.44 -6.21
CA ARG A 62 -4.72 -10.35 -5.28
C ARG A 62 -5.68 -9.15 -5.23
N GLY A 63 -6.35 -8.84 -6.34
CA GLY A 63 -7.32 -7.74 -6.43
C GLY A 63 -8.72 -8.07 -5.90
N SER A 64 -9.11 -9.34 -5.81
CA SER A 64 -10.46 -9.76 -5.39
C SER A 64 -10.50 -10.34 -3.98
N LYS A 65 -9.44 -11.05 -3.57
CA LYS A 65 -9.38 -11.77 -2.29
C LYS A 65 -9.28 -10.85 -1.08
N CYS A 66 -8.63 -9.70 -1.25
CA CYS A 66 -8.22 -8.80 -0.16
C CYS A 66 -9.00 -7.47 -0.13
N VAL A 67 -10.16 -7.41 -0.80
CA VAL A 67 -10.95 -6.18 -0.93
C VAL A 67 -11.34 -5.62 0.44
N LYS A 68 -11.63 -6.48 1.43
CA LYS A 68 -12.05 -6.04 2.76
C LYS A 68 -10.94 -5.29 3.49
N GLU A 69 -9.71 -5.75 3.36
CA GLU A 69 -8.53 -5.15 3.96
C GLU A 69 -8.24 -3.79 3.32
N PHE A 70 -8.35 -3.69 1.99
CA PHE A 70 -8.24 -2.40 1.29
C PHE A 70 -9.37 -1.43 1.67
N VAL A 71 -10.60 -1.91 1.84
CA VAL A 71 -11.72 -1.08 2.32
C VAL A 71 -11.48 -0.58 3.73
N ALA A 72 -10.95 -1.41 4.63
CA ALA A 72 -10.61 -1.02 5.99
C ALA A 72 -9.50 0.04 6.02
N MET A 73 -8.45 -0.14 5.21
CA MET A 73 -7.40 0.86 5.04
C MET A 73 -7.95 2.20 4.53
N HIS A 74 -8.79 2.17 3.49
CA HIS A 74 -9.41 3.37 2.95
C HIS A 74 -10.32 4.06 3.98
N ALA A 75 -11.11 3.29 4.75
CA ALA A 75 -11.95 3.84 5.81
C ALA A 75 -11.11 4.61 6.84
N CYS A 76 -10.00 4.02 7.30
CA CYS A 76 -9.07 4.70 8.20
C CYS A 76 -8.50 5.99 7.60
N MET A 77 -8.10 5.97 6.33
CA MET A 77 -7.56 7.17 5.66
C MET A 77 -8.59 8.29 5.57
N VAL A 78 -9.86 7.97 5.35
CA VAL A 78 -10.96 8.94 5.34
C VAL A 78 -11.20 9.54 6.72
N GLU A 79 -11.20 8.71 7.77
CA GLU A 79 -11.32 9.17 9.16
C GLU A 79 -10.15 10.08 9.57
N ASN A 80 -8.95 9.80 9.04
CA ASN A 80 -7.72 10.56 9.30
C ASN A 80 -7.36 11.50 8.13
N SER A 81 -8.35 11.96 7.37
CA SER A 81 -8.15 12.72 6.11
C SER A 81 -7.17 13.90 6.21
N LYS A 82 -7.06 14.57 7.36
CA LYS A 82 -6.09 15.65 7.61
C LYS A 82 -4.63 15.20 7.44
N GLU A 83 -4.30 14.00 7.88
CA GLU A 83 -2.94 13.44 7.72
C GLU A 83 -2.62 13.12 6.26
N PHE A 84 -3.66 12.79 5.47
CA PHE A 84 -3.56 12.43 4.06
C PHE A 84 -3.89 13.60 3.10
N GLU A 85 -3.96 14.84 3.58
CA GLU A 85 -4.26 16.02 2.75
C GLU A 85 -3.21 16.23 1.66
N ALA A 86 -1.92 16.13 2.01
CA ALA A 86 -0.82 16.24 1.05
C ALA A 86 -0.90 15.16 -0.04
N PHE A 87 -1.21 13.93 0.36
CA PHE A 87 -1.39 12.81 -0.57
C PHE A 87 -2.59 13.04 -1.51
N THR A 88 -3.70 13.54 -0.98
CA THR A 88 -4.90 13.85 -1.77
C THR A 88 -4.64 15.01 -2.73
N ALA A 89 -3.90 16.03 -2.30
CA ALA A 89 -3.50 17.15 -3.15
C ALA A 89 -2.64 16.70 -4.33
N GLU A 90 -1.63 15.86 -4.11
CA GLU A 90 -0.79 15.31 -5.19
C GLU A 90 -1.64 14.54 -6.23
N LEU A 91 -2.64 13.77 -5.80
CA LEU A 91 -3.55 13.05 -6.71
C LEU A 91 -4.43 13.98 -7.54
N VAL A 92 -4.94 15.06 -6.94
CA VAL A 92 -5.76 16.07 -7.64
C VAL A 92 -4.90 16.79 -8.68
N GLU A 93 -3.72 17.23 -8.30
CA GLU A 93 -2.78 17.88 -9.23
C GLU A 93 -2.36 16.95 -10.38
N ALA A 94 -2.12 15.66 -10.11
CA ALA A 94 -1.79 14.69 -11.15
C ALA A 94 -2.94 14.48 -12.15
N LYS A 95 -4.20 14.62 -11.70
CA LYS A 95 -5.39 14.60 -12.55
C LYS A 95 -5.53 15.84 -13.42
N GLU A 96 -5.17 17.01 -12.91
CA GLU A 96 -5.25 18.29 -13.64
C GLU A 96 -4.12 18.44 -14.68
N ARG A 97 -3.03 17.70 -14.52
CA ARG A 97 -1.90 17.66 -15.48
C ARG A 97 -2.08 16.61 -16.58
N ARG A 98 -3.19 15.86 -16.60
CA ARG A 98 -3.58 14.93 -17.67
C ARG A 98 -4.72 15.50 -18.49
#